data_AF-A0A2E5WFA2-F1
#
_entry.id   AF-A0A2E5WFA2-F1
#
_cell.length_a   1.000
_cell.length_b   1.000
_cell.length_c   1.000
_cell.angle_alpha   90.00
_cell.angle_beta   90.00
_cell.angle_gamma   90.00
#
_symmetry.space_group_name_H-M   'P 1'
#
loop_
_entity.id
_entity.type
_entity.pdbx_description
1 polymer ?
#
loop_
_entity_poly.entity_id
_entity_poly.type
_entity_poly.pdbx_seq_one_letter_code
_entity_poly.pdbx_strand_id
1 'polypeptide(L)' 'GGMRDFEDTFRNRLCAFVDQLNGGGLPDQIDGSGEDGLRAQKVLAAAIESVTTGDTIQVAR' A
#
# COMPACT_ATOMS: atom_id res chain seq x y z
N GLY A 1 -21.46 0.02 7.69
CA GLY A 1 -20.75 0.39 6.46
C GLY A 1 -19.78 -0.71 6.10
N GLY A 2 -19.61 -1.00 4.82
CA GLY A 2 -18.66 -1.99 4.30
C GLY A 2 -18.48 -1.80 2.80
N MET A 3 -17.34 -2.23 2.24
CA MET A 3 -17.15 -2.26 0.79
C MET A 3 -17.86 -3.49 0.21
N ARG A 4 -18.70 -3.28 -0.80
CA ARG A 4 -19.41 -4.38 -1.48
C ARG A 4 -18.55 -5.02 -2.56
N ASP A 5 -17.73 -4.21 -3.23
CA ASP A 5 -16.86 -4.63 -4.32
C ASP A 5 -15.54 -3.82 -4.34
N PHE A 6 -14.73 -4.12 -5.36
CA PHE A 6 -13.44 -3.46 -5.56
C PHE A 6 -13.61 -1.99 -5.93
N GLU A 7 -14.63 -1.63 -6.70
CA GLU A 7 -14.87 -0.22 -7.09
C GLU A 7 -15.23 0.63 -5.87
N ASP A 8 -16.07 0.11 -4.97
CA ASP A 8 -16.35 0.72 -3.66
C ASP A 8 -15.06 0.91 -2.85
N THR A 9 -14.12 -0.03 -2.93
CA THR A 9 -12.82 0.09 -2.26
C THR A 9 -12.00 1.24 -2.83
N PHE A 10 -11.90 1.35 -4.16
CA PHE A 10 -11.18 2.45 -4.81
C PHE A 10 -11.79 3.79 -4.49
N ARG A 11 -13.12 3.91 -4.60
CA ARG A 11 -13.85 5.15 -4.30
C ARG A 11 -13.57 5.60 -2.88
N ASN A 12 -13.71 4.71 -1.91
CA ASN A 12 -13.50 5.05 -0.50
C ASN A 12 -12.05 5.42 -0.19
N ARG A 13 -11.06 4.71 -0.74
CA ARG A 13 -9.64 5.06 -0.54
C ARG A 13 -9.29 6.41 -1.16
N LEU A 14 -9.82 6.72 -2.35
CA LEU A 14 -9.57 8.01 -3.00
C LEU A 14 -10.24 9.17 -2.23
N CYS A 15 -11.47 8.98 -1.74
CA CYS A 15 -12.13 9.98 -0.90
C CYS A 15 -11.34 10.22 0.41
N ALA A 16 -10.90 9.16 1.08
CA ALA A 16 -10.08 9.28 2.29
C ALA A 16 -8.77 10.03 2.05
N PHE A 17 -8.10 9.79 0.92
CA PHE A 17 -6.91 10.53 0.52
C PHE A 17 -7.19 12.03 0.37
N VAL A 18 -8.28 12.40 -0.31
CA VAL A 18 -8.68 13.81 -0.47
C VAL A 18 -9.00 14.45 0.88
N ASP A 19 -9.68 13.74 1.77
CA ASP A 19 -9.98 14.24 3.12
C ASP A 19 -8.71 14.48 3.94
N GLN A 20 -7.72 13.58 3.85
CA GLN A 20 -6.41 13.74 4.50
C GLN A 20 -5.66 14.98 3.96
N LEU A 21 -5.69 15.22 2.65
CA LEU A 21 -5.10 16.41 2.05
C LEU A 21 -5.78 17.70 2.51
N ASN A 22 -7.12 17.73 2.48
CA ASN A 22 -7.88 18.91 2.93
C ASN A 22 -7.70 19.17 4.43
N GLY A 23 -7.45 18.13 5.22
CA GLY A 23 -7.10 18.21 6.64
C GLY A 23 -5.67 18.68 6.92
N GLY A 24 -4.85 18.93 5.88
CA GLY A 24 -3.46 19.35 6.02
C GLY A 24 -2.51 18.23 6.47
N GLY A 25 -2.88 16.97 6.20
CA GLY A 25 -2.04 15.81 6.52
C GLY A 25 -0.68 15.90 5.84
N LEU A 26 0.37 15.58 6.59
CA LEU A 26 1.73 15.52 6.06
C LEU A 26 1.90 14.28 5.17
N PRO A 27 2.87 14.27 4.22
CA PRO A 27 3.06 13.14 3.31
C PRO A 27 3.29 11.78 3.98
N ASP A 28 3.91 11.76 5.16
CA ASP A 28 4.16 10.57 5.99
C ASP A 28 2.94 10.12 6.82
N GLN A 29 1.87 10.92 6.85
CA GLN A 29 0.62 10.64 7.55
C GLN A 29 -0.49 10.13 6.62
N ILE A 30 -0.27 10.18 5.31
CA ILE A 30 -1.22 9.71 4.31
C ILE A 30 -1.33 8.18 4.36
N ASP A 31 -2.56 7.64 4.33
CA ASP A 31 -2.76 6.19 4.20
C ASP A 31 -2.35 5.76 2.79
N GLY A 32 -1.44 4.79 2.70
CA GLY A 32 -0.81 4.45 1.42
C GLY A 32 0.25 5.47 1.02
N SER A 33 0.99 6.00 1.99
CA SER A 33 2.13 6.88 1.78
C SER A 33 3.20 6.26 0.86
N GLY A 34 4.14 7.08 0.41
CA GLY A 34 5.29 6.58 -0.36
C GLY A 34 6.13 5.54 0.40
N GLU A 35 6.22 5.66 1.72
CA GLU A 35 6.91 4.67 2.56
C GLU A 35 6.15 3.34 2.59
N ASP A 36 4.81 3.39 2.73
CA ASP A 36 3.96 2.20 2.64
C ASP A 36 4.11 1.52 1.28
N GLY A 37 4.09 2.30 0.20
CA GLY A 37 4.31 1.83 -1.16
C GLY A 37 5.67 1.15 -1.31
N LEU A 38 6.75 1.75 -0.78
CA LEU A 38 8.09 1.17 -0.84
C LEU A 38 8.17 -0.15 -0.06
N ARG A 39 7.57 -0.22 1.13
CA ARG A 39 7.54 -1.47 1.92
C ARG A 39 6.80 -2.58 1.17
N ALA A 40 5.66 -2.27 0.54
CA ALA A 40 4.94 -3.23 -0.30
C ALA A 40 5.77 -3.70 -1.52
N GLN A 41 6.46 -2.77 -2.20
CA GLN A 41 7.32 -3.10 -3.34
C GLN A 41 8.50 -3.99 -2.96
N LYS A 42 9.11 -3.79 -1.77
CA LYS A 42 10.18 -4.67 -1.27
C LYS A 42 9.68 -6.11 -1.06
N VAL A 43 8.46 -6.29 -0.54
CA VAL A 43 7.85 -7.61 -0.39
C VAL A 43 7.59 -8.25 -1.76
N LEU A 44 7.07 -7.48 -2.72
CA LEU A 44 6.84 -7.99 -4.07
C LEU A 44 8.14 -8.43 -4.76
N ALA A 45 9.21 -7.64 -4.63
CA ALA A 45 10.52 -7.99 -5.17
C ALA A 45 11.05 -9.31 -4.58
N ALA A 46 10.96 -9.48 -3.26
CA ALA A 46 11.36 -10.72 -2.58
C ALA A 46 10.51 -11.93 -3.00
N ALA A 47 9.21 -11.72 -3.25
CA ALA A 47 8.33 -12.77 -3.75
C ALA A 47 8.70 -13.22 -5.17
N ILE A 48 9.06 -12.28 -6.05
CA ILE A 48 9.54 -12.59 -7.41
C ILE A 48 10.83 -13.42 -7.34
N GLU A 49 11.77 -13.01 -6.48
CA GLU A 49 13.02 -13.75 -6.28
C GLU A 49 12.77 -15.15 -5.71
N SER A 50 11.87 -15.28 -4.75
CA SER A 50 11.46 -16.57 -4.17
C SER A 50 10.90 -17.53 -5.21
N VAL A 51 10.00 -17.06 -6.09
CA VAL A 51 9.44 -17.89 -7.17
C VAL A 51 10.51 -18.31 -8.18
N THR A 52 11.49 -17.43 -8.45
CA THR A 52 12.55 -17.69 -9.42
C THR A 52 13.59 -18.69 -8.92
N THR A 53 13.90 -18.64 -7.61
CA THR A 53 14.94 -19.46 -6.98
C THR A 53 14.39 -20.74 -6.36
N GLY A 54 13.11 -20.74 -5.97
CA GLY A 54 12.53 -21.78 -5.12
C GLY A 54 12.87 -21.63 -3.64
N ASP A 55 13.55 -20.54 -3.25
CA ASP A 55 14.03 -20.31 -1.89
C ASP A 55 13.16 -19.30 -1.12
N THR A 56 13.32 -19.28 0.21
CA THR A 56 12.70 -18.25 1.06
C THR A 56 13.58 -17.01 1.12
N ILE A 57 13.03 -15.86 0.72
CA ILE A 57 13.74 -14.56 0.71
C ILE A 57 13.30 -13.71 1.89
N GLN A 58 14.27 -13.19 2.67
CA GLN A 58 14.01 -12.31 3.80
C GLN A 58 13.79 -10.87 3.34
N VAL A 59 12.74 -10.22 3.86
CA VAL A 59 12.48 -8.80 3.61
C VAL A 59 13.02 -7.98 4.78
N ALA A 60 14.00 -7.12 4.50
CA ALA A 60 14.54 -6.21 5.51
C ALA A 60 13.45 -5.23 6.00
N ARG A 61 13.39 -5.03 7.32
CA ARG A 61 12.49 -4.07 7.98
C ARG A 61 12.81 -2.63 7.57
#